data_AF-A0A1Z9N7Q5-F1
#
_entry.id   AF-A0A1Z9N7Q5-F1
#
_cell.length_a   1.000
_cell.length_b   1.000
_cell.length_c   1.000
_cell.angle_alpha   90.00
_cell.angle_beta   90.00
_cell.angle_gamma   90.00
#
_symmetry.space_group_name_H-M   'P 1'
#
loop_
_entity.id
_entity.type
_entity.pdbx_description
1 polymer ?
#
loop_
_entity_poly.entity_id
_entity_poly.type
_entity_poly.pdbx_seq_one_letter_code
_entity_poly.pdbx_strand_id
1 'polypeptide(L)'
;MKSKCLIYIFILFILGCKNSNFIDNSLVEKAVINGNLAQESFKRSLIFTNAWLEMRDSESGLIPTNLNKKIDLWEPANSAADNYPFMVLTAYLLDKDLYNGVLLDMLNNEKKLTSRIGSLPDVYSFTKKTFENEILDLGNIIFGASEYIKDGLMPLNEFIGPSPWQERMIEILDDLYIHISDFDSLDTYYTKTSYVEEINGEMLQTLSRVYWMTGDQKYLDWAIKIADHFLLEIDLSNVEYLKLRDHGCEIIGGLSELYITLHLLSHDKKYEYQPHLYRLLDRILTFGRNQDGFFYNSINLKANQVIDNRIADTWGYTLNAFYTVWMTDKK
;
A
#
# COMPACT_ATOMS: atom_id res chain seq x y z
N MET A 1 0.12 27.67 -67.61
CA MET A 1 0.67 27.13 -66.34
C MET A 1 0.04 27.70 -65.07
N LYS A 2 -0.35 28.99 -64.99
CA LYS A 2 -0.92 29.59 -63.77
C LYS A 2 -2.31 29.07 -63.34
N SER A 3 -3.17 28.67 -64.28
CA SER A 3 -4.54 28.20 -63.97
C SER A 3 -4.59 26.76 -63.40
N LYS A 4 -3.63 25.88 -63.77
CA LYS A 4 -3.57 24.52 -63.22
C LYS A 4 -3.10 24.50 -61.75
N CYS A 5 -2.17 25.37 -61.34
CA CYS A 5 -1.76 25.50 -59.93
C CYS A 5 -2.90 25.94 -59.00
N LEU A 6 -3.78 26.85 -59.44
CA LEU A 6 -4.92 27.28 -58.62
C LEU A 6 -5.90 26.15 -58.34
N ILE A 7 -6.12 25.27 -59.33
CA ILE A 7 -7.04 24.12 -59.19
C ILE A 7 -6.49 23.10 -58.18
N TYR A 8 -5.18 22.82 -58.20
CA TYR A 8 -4.57 21.91 -57.22
C TYR A 8 -4.57 22.48 -55.79
N ILE A 9 -4.36 23.79 -55.63
CA ILE A 9 -4.46 24.45 -54.31
C ILE A 9 -5.90 24.43 -53.78
N PHE A 10 -6.89 24.62 -54.65
CA PHE A 10 -8.31 24.58 -54.27
C PHE A 10 -8.77 23.16 -53.88
N ILE A 11 -8.28 22.13 -54.57
CA ILE A 11 -8.56 20.72 -54.24
C ILE A 11 -7.91 20.31 -52.91
N LEU A 12 -6.69 20.79 -52.61
CA LEU A 12 -6.02 20.57 -51.32
C LEU A 12 -6.75 21.26 -50.16
N PHE A 13 -7.35 22.44 -50.36
CA PHE A 13 -8.20 23.10 -49.36
C PHE A 13 -9.52 22.36 -49.11
N ILE A 14 -10.12 21.76 -50.14
CA ILE A 14 -11.38 20.99 -49.99
C ILE A 14 -11.12 19.63 -49.31
N LEU A 15 -9.95 19.01 -49.54
CA LEU A 15 -9.56 17.75 -48.87
C LEU A 15 -9.05 17.98 -47.44
N GLY A 16 -8.54 19.18 -47.11
CA GLY A 16 -8.13 19.55 -45.75
C GLY A 16 -9.29 19.82 -44.78
N CYS A 17 -10.52 20.00 -45.29
CA CYS A 17 -11.74 20.23 -44.49
C CYS A 17 -12.64 18.99 -44.39
N LYS A 18 -12.07 17.78 -44.42
CA LYS A 18 -12.77 16.55 -44.00
C LYS A 18 -12.23 16.06 -42.66
N ASN A 19 -12.37 16.88 -41.63
CA ASN A 19 -12.35 16.41 -40.25
C ASN A 19 -13.58 16.96 -39.54
N SER A 20 -14.76 16.47 -39.92
CA SER A 20 -15.85 16.43 -38.98
C SER A 20 -15.54 15.31 -37.97
N ASN A 21 -14.68 15.61 -36.99
CA ASN A 21 -14.71 14.88 -35.72
C ASN A 21 -16.07 15.20 -35.10
N PHE A 22 -17.10 14.51 -35.57
CA PHE A 22 -18.41 14.50 -34.93
C PHE A 22 -18.17 13.77 -33.61
N ILE A 23 -17.93 14.54 -32.54
CA ILE A 23 -17.87 13.94 -31.21
C ILE A 23 -19.24 13.30 -31.01
N ASP A 24 -19.25 11.98 -30.88
CA ASP A 24 -20.46 11.21 -30.70
C ASP A 24 -21.22 11.75 -29.49
N ASN A 25 -22.43 12.29 -29.72
CA ASN A 25 -23.25 12.87 -28.67
C ASN A 25 -23.50 11.90 -27.51
N SER A 26 -23.50 10.57 -27.77
CA SER A 26 -23.64 9.56 -26.72
C SER A 26 -22.38 9.45 -25.84
N LEU A 27 -21.19 9.68 -26.40
CA LEU A 27 -19.95 9.75 -25.63
C LEU A 27 -19.90 11.03 -24.79
N VAL A 28 -20.37 12.15 -25.33
CA VAL A 28 -20.49 13.41 -24.57
C VAL A 28 -21.47 13.24 -23.41
N GLU A 29 -22.63 12.65 -23.65
CA GLU A 29 -23.63 12.41 -22.61
C GLU A 29 -23.08 11.49 -21.50
N LYS A 30 -22.40 10.40 -21.87
CA LYS A 30 -21.71 9.53 -20.89
C LYS A 30 -20.63 10.28 -20.11
N ALA A 31 -19.83 11.11 -20.77
CA ALA A 31 -18.81 11.91 -20.11
C ALA A 31 -19.42 12.90 -19.10
N VAL A 32 -20.57 13.51 -19.44
CA VAL A 32 -21.30 14.40 -18.52
C VAL A 32 -21.84 13.63 -17.31
N ILE A 33 -22.43 12.45 -17.52
CA ILE A 33 -22.91 11.59 -16.43
C ILE A 33 -21.75 11.20 -15.50
N ASN A 34 -20.65 10.70 -16.07
CA ASN A 34 -19.46 10.32 -15.30
C ASN A 34 -18.84 11.52 -14.57
N GLY A 35 -18.82 12.70 -15.20
CA GLY A 35 -18.34 13.94 -14.59
C GLY A 35 -19.19 14.35 -13.38
N ASN A 36 -20.52 14.24 -13.48
CA ASN A 36 -21.42 14.53 -12.37
C ASN A 36 -21.22 13.55 -11.20
N LEU A 37 -21.08 12.25 -11.50
CA LEU A 37 -20.82 11.22 -10.49
C LEU A 37 -19.44 11.44 -9.81
N ALA A 38 -18.40 11.74 -10.58
CA ALA A 38 -17.08 12.06 -10.02
C ALA A 38 -17.12 13.31 -9.14
N GLN A 39 -17.82 14.36 -9.58
CA GLN A 39 -17.99 15.58 -8.81
C GLN A 39 -18.73 15.36 -7.48
N GLU A 40 -19.73 14.47 -7.47
CA GLU A 40 -20.42 14.05 -6.25
C GLU A 40 -19.47 13.31 -5.31
N SER A 41 -18.70 12.35 -5.82
CA SER A 41 -17.70 11.61 -5.05
C SER A 41 -16.68 12.54 -4.41
N PHE A 42 -16.10 13.48 -5.18
CA PHE A 42 -15.16 14.47 -4.64
C PHE A 42 -15.75 15.33 -3.54
N LYS A 43 -16.99 15.80 -3.70
CA LYS A 43 -17.68 16.57 -2.65
C LYS A 43 -17.85 15.73 -1.38
N ARG A 44 -18.24 14.46 -1.51
CA ARG A 44 -18.41 13.56 -0.37
C ARG A 44 -17.09 13.27 0.34
N SER A 45 -16.01 13.04 -0.41
CA SER A 45 -14.66 12.87 0.17
C SER A 45 -14.24 14.10 0.96
N LEU A 46 -14.41 15.31 0.41
CA LEU A 46 -14.05 16.54 1.11
C LEU A 46 -14.91 16.78 2.36
N ILE A 47 -16.22 16.46 2.31
CA ILE A 47 -17.09 16.51 3.49
C ILE A 47 -16.63 15.51 4.56
N PHE A 48 -16.29 14.28 4.17
CA PHE A 48 -15.77 13.28 5.08
C PHE A 48 -14.47 13.72 5.76
N THR A 49 -13.53 14.28 4.99
CA THR A 49 -12.29 14.85 5.51
C THR A 49 -12.57 15.96 6.52
N ASN A 50 -13.43 16.92 6.18
CA ASN A 50 -13.77 18.02 7.08
C ASN A 50 -14.45 17.53 8.37
N ALA A 51 -15.34 16.53 8.29
CA ALA A 51 -15.96 15.94 9.46
C ALA A 51 -14.93 15.27 10.40
N TRP A 52 -13.90 14.60 9.86
CA TRP A 52 -12.81 14.07 10.68
C TRP A 52 -11.93 15.17 11.30
N LEU A 53 -11.73 16.29 10.61
CA LEU A 53 -10.99 17.43 11.15
C LEU A 53 -11.69 18.07 12.36
N GLU A 54 -13.02 17.98 12.45
CA GLU A 54 -13.80 18.42 13.61
C GLU A 54 -13.60 17.53 14.83
N MET A 55 -13.20 16.27 14.62
CA MET A 55 -12.98 15.28 15.69
C MET A 55 -11.55 15.28 16.24
N ARG A 56 -10.70 16.21 15.79
CA ARG A 56 -9.32 16.31 16.26
C ARG A 56 -9.26 16.70 17.71
N ASP A 57 -8.33 16.10 18.44
CA ASP A 57 -7.97 16.59 19.75
C ASP A 57 -7.41 18.02 19.62
N SER A 58 -7.93 18.94 20.43
CA SER A 58 -7.67 20.37 20.28
C SER A 58 -6.23 20.78 20.61
N GLU A 59 -5.50 19.96 21.36
CA GLU A 59 -4.15 20.27 21.82
C GLU A 59 -3.08 19.64 20.92
N SER A 60 -3.22 18.35 20.60
CA SER A 60 -2.33 17.64 19.68
C SER A 60 -2.62 17.98 18.21
N GLY A 61 -3.87 18.32 17.88
CA GLY A 61 -4.33 18.46 16.51
C GLY A 61 -4.48 17.13 15.77
N LEU A 62 -4.33 15.98 16.44
CA LEU A 62 -4.41 14.65 15.82
C LEU A 62 -5.86 14.11 15.84
N ILE A 63 -6.20 13.24 14.90
CA ILE A 63 -7.48 12.53 14.88
C ILE A 63 -7.42 11.26 15.73
N PRO A 64 -8.54 10.86 16.38
CA PRO A 64 -8.61 9.60 17.10
C PRO A 64 -8.64 8.39 16.16
N THR A 65 -8.28 7.22 16.67
CA THR A 65 -8.42 5.93 15.98
C THR A 65 -9.86 5.69 15.53
N ASN A 66 -10.82 5.90 16.44
CA ASN A 66 -12.24 5.81 16.11
C ASN A 66 -13.08 6.68 17.04
N LEU A 67 -14.33 6.94 16.63
CA LEU A 67 -15.24 7.81 17.38
C LEU A 67 -16.01 7.09 18.51
N ASN A 68 -15.63 5.85 18.82
CA ASN A 68 -16.31 5.01 19.79
C ASN A 68 -15.39 4.69 20.97
N LYS A 69 -14.77 3.50 20.98
CA LYS A 69 -14.03 2.99 22.14
C LYS A 69 -12.62 3.55 22.27
N LYS A 70 -12.04 4.03 21.18
CA LYS A 70 -10.65 4.54 21.13
C LYS A 70 -10.60 6.00 20.67
N ILE A 71 -11.53 6.81 21.19
CA ILE A 71 -11.57 8.25 20.90
C ILE A 71 -10.43 9.04 21.57
N ASP A 72 -9.79 8.45 22.59
CA ASP A 72 -8.66 9.07 23.29
C ASP A 72 -7.30 8.76 22.65
N LEU A 73 -7.25 7.89 21.64
CA LEU A 73 -5.99 7.34 21.14
C LEU A 73 -5.75 7.75 19.71
N TRP A 74 -4.50 8.06 19.39
CA TRP A 74 -3.94 8.02 18.06
C TRP A 74 -3.07 6.76 17.95
N GLU A 75 -3.29 5.95 16.90
CA GLU A 75 -2.56 4.70 16.65
C GLU A 75 -1.90 4.72 15.26
N PRO A 76 -0.63 4.30 15.14
CA PRO A 76 0.06 4.19 13.86
C PRO A 76 -0.70 3.30 12.86
N ALA A 77 -1.03 2.06 13.24
CA ALA A 77 -1.74 1.10 12.39
C ALA A 77 -3.25 1.38 12.23
N ASN A 78 -3.76 2.56 12.62
CA ASN A 78 -5.17 2.90 12.40
C ASN A 78 -5.31 4.36 11.98
N SER A 79 -5.39 5.31 12.92
CA SER A 79 -5.59 6.74 12.57
C SER A 79 -4.50 7.26 11.62
N ALA A 80 -3.26 6.78 11.76
CA ALA A 80 -2.15 7.18 10.90
C ALA A 80 -2.11 6.42 9.56
N ALA A 81 -2.40 5.11 9.54
CA ALA A 81 -2.37 4.28 8.35
C ALA A 81 -3.66 4.39 7.51
N ASP A 82 -4.82 4.23 8.15
CA ASP A 82 -6.10 3.93 7.49
C ASP A 82 -7.02 5.15 7.31
N ASN A 83 -6.65 6.32 7.84
CA ASN A 83 -7.54 7.48 7.80
C ASN A 83 -6.84 8.78 7.39
N TYR A 84 -5.89 9.27 8.20
CA TYR A 84 -5.18 10.52 7.95
C TYR A 84 -4.60 10.62 6.52
N PRO A 85 -4.00 9.56 5.93
CA PRO A 85 -3.45 9.64 4.59
C PRO A 85 -4.52 9.85 3.52
N PHE A 86 -5.69 9.22 3.66
CA PHE A 86 -6.80 9.46 2.72
C PHE A 86 -7.37 10.89 2.85
N MET A 87 -7.29 11.50 4.04
CA MET A 87 -7.58 12.92 4.21
C MET A 87 -6.57 13.80 3.47
N VAL A 88 -5.28 13.48 3.59
CA VAL A 88 -4.18 14.17 2.86
C VAL A 88 -4.35 14.05 1.35
N LEU A 89 -4.62 12.86 0.83
CA LEU A 89 -4.82 12.64 -0.60
C LEU A 89 -6.06 13.37 -1.13
N THR A 90 -7.14 13.38 -0.34
CA THR A 90 -8.36 14.13 -0.67
C THR A 90 -8.05 15.63 -0.76
N ALA A 91 -7.33 16.19 0.21
CA ALA A 91 -6.95 17.60 0.21
C ALA A 91 -5.98 17.93 -0.94
N TYR A 92 -5.01 17.05 -1.21
CA TYR A 92 -4.08 17.23 -2.35
C TYR A 92 -4.84 17.41 -3.67
N LEU A 93 -5.91 16.63 -3.88
CA LEU A 93 -6.72 16.68 -5.09
C LEU A 93 -7.71 17.84 -5.12
N LEU A 94 -8.26 18.25 -3.97
CA LEU A 94 -9.48 19.07 -3.92
C LEU A 94 -9.36 20.38 -3.12
N ASP A 95 -8.39 20.48 -2.21
CA ASP A 95 -8.24 21.62 -1.30
C ASP A 95 -6.76 21.87 -0.92
N LYS A 96 -6.14 22.76 -1.69
CA LYS A 96 -4.72 23.09 -1.55
C LYS A 96 -4.39 23.78 -0.23
N ASP A 97 -5.31 24.57 0.32
CA ASP A 97 -5.08 25.30 1.58
C ASP A 97 -5.14 24.32 2.76
N LEU A 98 -6.06 23.35 2.71
CA LEU A 98 -6.12 22.28 3.69
C LEU A 98 -4.85 21.39 3.64
N TYR A 99 -4.38 21.06 2.45
CA TYR A 99 -3.17 20.25 2.24
C TYR A 99 -1.90 20.94 2.76
N ASN A 100 -1.69 22.22 2.41
CA ASN A 100 -0.49 22.98 2.82
C ASN A 100 -0.59 23.60 4.23
N GLY A 101 -1.78 23.58 4.83
CA GLY A 101 -2.02 24.11 6.16
C GLY A 101 -2.25 22.99 7.18
N VAL A 102 -3.51 22.82 7.57
CA VAL A 102 -3.90 21.99 8.73
C VAL A 102 -3.36 20.57 8.65
N LEU A 103 -3.38 19.92 7.47
CA LEU A 103 -2.90 18.54 7.36
C LEU A 103 -1.38 18.44 7.44
N LEU A 104 -0.64 19.44 6.96
CA LEU A 104 0.81 19.50 7.14
C LEU A 104 1.17 19.77 8.62
N ASP A 105 0.42 20.64 9.30
CA ASP A 105 0.59 20.88 10.74
C ASP A 105 0.34 19.60 11.55
N MET A 106 -0.66 18.80 11.14
CA MET A 106 -0.92 17.48 11.74
C MET A 106 0.26 16.53 11.59
N LEU A 107 0.92 16.48 10.42
CA LEU A 107 2.14 15.67 10.23
C LEU A 107 3.25 16.12 11.20
N ASN A 108 3.45 17.44 11.33
CA ASN A 108 4.48 17.98 12.21
C ASN A 108 4.20 17.65 13.69
N ASN A 109 2.94 17.75 14.10
CA ASN A 109 2.52 17.39 15.46
C ASN A 109 2.60 15.89 15.71
N GLU A 110 2.24 15.06 14.74
CA GLU A 110 2.41 13.61 14.78
C GLU A 110 3.88 13.28 15.06
N LYS A 111 4.79 13.70 14.18
CA LYS A 111 6.24 13.51 14.34
C LYS A 111 6.73 13.88 15.73
N LYS A 112 6.29 15.02 16.27
CA LYS A 112 6.71 15.53 17.59
C LYS A 112 6.17 14.71 18.76
N LEU A 113 4.92 14.25 18.68
CA LEU A 113 4.21 13.68 19.82
C LEU A 113 4.29 12.16 19.87
N THR A 114 4.43 11.50 18.72
CA THR A 114 4.26 10.05 18.59
C THR A 114 5.58 9.32 18.39
N SER A 115 6.66 10.00 18.00
CA SER A 115 7.98 9.37 17.83
C SER A 115 8.55 8.92 19.18
N ARG A 116 8.62 7.60 19.40
CA ARG A 116 9.03 6.96 20.67
C ARG A 116 10.48 6.51 20.68
N ILE A 117 10.97 5.96 19.56
CA ILE A 117 12.34 5.48 19.38
C ILE A 117 12.86 6.02 18.05
N GLY A 118 13.78 6.98 18.10
CA GLY A 118 14.12 7.74 16.90
C GLY A 118 12.86 8.40 16.33
N SER A 119 12.51 8.04 15.11
CA SER A 119 11.31 8.46 14.39
C SER A 119 10.17 7.43 14.45
N LEU A 120 10.38 6.23 15.02
CA LEU A 120 9.36 5.19 15.07
C LEU A 120 8.18 5.62 15.96
N PRO A 121 6.94 5.64 15.42
CA PRO A 121 5.78 6.11 16.17
C PRO A 121 5.22 5.03 17.11
N ASP A 122 4.65 5.47 18.24
CA ASP A 122 3.91 4.64 19.19
C ASP A 122 2.52 5.24 19.46
N VAL A 123 1.66 4.49 20.12
CA VAL A 123 0.30 4.90 20.45
C VAL A 123 0.32 6.08 21.41
N TYR A 124 -0.35 7.17 21.03
CA TYR A 124 -0.42 8.40 21.81
C TYR A 124 -1.82 8.56 22.42
N SER A 125 -1.89 8.85 23.72
CA SER A 125 -3.15 9.16 24.42
C SER A 125 -3.30 10.68 24.58
N PHE A 126 -4.43 11.20 24.11
CA PHE A 126 -4.76 12.62 24.20
C PHE A 126 -4.96 13.05 25.66
N THR A 127 -5.68 12.24 26.46
CA THR A 127 -5.90 12.53 27.89
C THR A 127 -4.60 12.48 28.69
N LYS A 128 -3.74 11.49 28.44
CA LYS A 128 -2.46 11.37 29.15
C LYS A 128 -1.42 12.38 28.65
N LYS A 129 -1.60 12.90 27.43
CA LYS A 129 -0.64 13.77 26.71
C LYS A 129 0.74 13.13 26.57
N THR A 130 0.76 11.81 26.51
CA THR A 130 1.95 10.98 26.37
C THR A 130 1.52 9.64 25.79
N PHE A 131 2.47 8.73 25.64
CA PHE A 131 2.25 7.40 25.14
C PHE A 131 1.23 6.63 26.00
N GLU A 132 0.38 5.83 25.34
CA GLU A 132 -0.65 5.05 26.04
C GLU A 132 -0.03 4.08 27.05
N ASN A 133 1.08 3.44 26.65
CA ASN A 133 1.84 2.54 27.49
C ASN A 133 3.08 3.22 28.05
N GLU A 134 3.26 3.13 29.37
CA GLU A 134 4.49 3.62 30.03
C GLU A 134 5.70 2.75 29.64
N ILE A 135 5.49 1.43 29.69
CA ILE A 135 6.49 0.42 29.31
C ILE A 135 6.54 0.33 27.79
N LEU A 136 7.76 0.43 27.26
CA LEU A 136 8.03 0.35 25.83
C LEU A 136 7.77 -1.07 25.32
N ASP A 137 6.90 -1.17 24.31
CA ASP A 137 6.63 -2.40 23.56
C ASP A 137 7.19 -2.25 22.14
N LEU A 138 8.42 -2.73 21.94
CA LEU A 138 9.11 -2.58 20.67
C LEU A 138 8.43 -3.36 19.55
N GLY A 139 7.81 -4.51 19.86
CA GLY A 139 7.05 -5.28 18.87
C GLY A 139 5.91 -4.44 18.31
N ASN A 140 5.07 -3.87 19.18
CA ASN A 140 3.95 -3.03 18.78
C ASN A 140 4.38 -1.78 18.01
N ILE A 141 5.51 -1.17 18.39
CA ILE A 141 6.08 -0.02 17.66
C ILE A 141 6.51 -0.41 16.25
N ILE A 142 7.20 -1.54 16.09
CA ILE A 142 7.63 -2.04 14.78
C ILE A 142 6.41 -2.30 13.89
N PHE A 143 5.40 -3.02 14.40
CA PHE A 143 4.17 -3.33 13.67
C PHE A 143 3.41 -2.06 13.28
N GLY A 144 3.25 -1.13 14.23
CA GLY A 144 2.59 0.14 13.94
C GLY A 144 3.32 0.97 12.89
N ALA A 145 4.66 0.96 12.92
CA ALA A 145 5.49 1.66 11.95
C ALA A 145 5.40 1.04 10.56
N SER A 146 5.39 -0.29 10.45
CA SER A 146 5.29 -0.99 9.16
C SER A 146 3.93 -0.75 8.50
N GLU A 147 2.84 -0.81 9.26
CA GLU A 147 1.48 -0.51 8.78
C GLU A 147 1.34 0.96 8.37
N TYR A 148 1.87 1.90 9.17
CA TYR A 148 1.82 3.31 8.80
C TYR A 148 2.60 3.62 7.52
N ILE A 149 3.74 2.96 7.29
CA ILE A 149 4.45 3.11 6.02
C ILE A 149 3.65 2.48 4.89
N LYS A 150 3.28 1.20 4.98
CA LYS A 150 2.70 0.43 3.88
C LYS A 150 1.31 0.91 3.49
N ASP A 151 0.38 1.05 4.43
CA ASP A 151 -1.00 1.46 4.11
C ASP A 151 -1.17 2.97 4.06
N GLY A 152 -0.35 3.70 4.82
CA GLY A 152 -0.53 5.14 4.98
C GLY A 152 0.34 6.00 4.07
N LEU A 153 1.64 6.01 4.34
CA LEU A 153 2.56 6.96 3.70
C LEU A 153 2.94 6.54 2.28
N MET A 154 3.01 5.24 1.98
CA MET A 154 3.37 4.75 0.65
C MET A 154 2.35 5.16 -0.42
N PRO A 155 1.03 5.01 -0.23
CA PRO A 155 0.05 5.48 -1.23
C PRO A 155 0.10 6.99 -1.48
N LEU A 156 0.38 7.79 -0.44
CA LEU A 156 0.61 9.22 -0.60
C LEU A 156 1.80 9.49 -1.50
N ASN A 157 2.91 8.83 -1.21
CA ASN A 157 4.15 9.00 -1.95
C ASN A 157 3.98 8.61 -3.44
N GLU A 158 3.32 7.49 -3.74
CA GLU A 158 3.10 7.04 -5.12
C GLU A 158 2.23 8.02 -5.91
N PHE A 159 1.27 8.69 -5.27
CA PHE A 159 0.36 9.61 -5.95
C PHE A 159 0.89 11.04 -6.04
N ILE A 160 1.53 11.53 -4.97
CA ILE A 160 1.97 12.92 -4.82
C ILE A 160 3.41 13.11 -5.32
N GLY A 161 4.27 12.09 -5.13
CA GLY A 161 5.71 12.19 -5.30
C GLY A 161 6.42 12.87 -4.11
N PRO A 162 7.59 13.50 -4.34
CA PRO A 162 8.38 14.13 -3.29
C PRO A 162 7.58 15.11 -2.44
N SER A 163 7.53 14.86 -1.13
CA SER A 163 6.71 15.62 -0.18
C SER A 163 7.16 15.41 1.27
N PRO A 164 6.71 16.23 2.25
CA PRO A 164 7.01 16.02 3.66
C PRO A 164 6.57 14.64 4.19
N TRP A 165 5.52 14.04 3.61
CA TRP A 165 5.07 12.70 3.94
C TRP A 165 6.02 11.61 3.42
N GLN A 166 6.65 11.81 2.26
CA GLN A 166 7.73 10.95 1.79
C GLN A 166 8.94 11.03 2.72
N GLU A 167 9.32 12.23 3.17
CA GLU A 167 10.41 12.40 4.13
C GLU A 167 10.11 11.64 5.44
N ARG A 168 8.89 11.79 5.97
CA ARG A 168 8.42 11.04 7.15
C ARG A 168 8.51 9.52 6.94
N MET A 169 8.11 9.03 5.76
CA MET A 169 8.16 7.62 5.43
C MET A 169 9.60 7.08 5.47
N ILE A 170 10.54 7.82 4.88
CA ILE A 170 11.95 7.42 4.83
C ILE A 170 12.60 7.47 6.22
N GLU A 171 12.28 8.47 7.04
CA GLU A 171 12.74 8.53 8.44
C GLU A 171 12.34 7.26 9.21
N ILE A 172 11.05 6.88 9.17
CA ILE A 172 10.55 5.68 9.85
C ILE A 172 11.23 4.42 9.30
N LEU A 173 11.33 4.32 7.97
CA LEU A 173 11.91 3.14 7.32
C LEU A 173 13.40 2.96 7.66
N ASP A 174 14.16 4.05 7.71
CA ASP A 174 15.59 4.00 8.05
C ASP A 174 15.81 3.67 9.54
N ASP A 175 14.93 4.10 10.44
CA ASP A 175 14.99 3.66 11.83
C ASP A 175 14.54 2.20 12.00
N LEU A 176 13.54 1.73 11.23
CA LEU A 176 13.17 0.31 11.21
C LEU A 176 14.37 -0.57 10.81
N TYR A 177 15.17 -0.14 9.84
CA TYR A 177 16.38 -0.86 9.42
C TYR A 177 17.34 -1.14 10.60
N ILE A 178 17.44 -0.23 11.57
CA ILE A 178 18.31 -0.40 12.74
C ILE A 178 17.81 -1.54 13.63
N HIS A 179 16.51 -1.79 13.66
CA HIS A 179 15.87 -2.73 14.57
C HIS A 179 15.56 -4.10 13.95
N ILE A 180 15.25 -4.16 12.66
CA ILE A 180 14.70 -5.37 12.02
C ILE A 180 15.35 -5.75 10.69
N SER A 181 16.49 -5.14 10.33
CA SER A 181 17.25 -5.57 9.13
C SER A 181 17.88 -6.96 9.28
N ASP A 182 17.99 -7.45 10.52
CA ASP A 182 18.42 -8.82 10.76
C ASP A 182 17.32 -9.87 10.49
N PHE A 183 16.05 -9.45 10.37
CA PHE A 183 14.84 -10.27 10.17
C PHE A 183 14.49 -11.20 11.35
N ASP A 184 15.48 -11.94 11.87
CA ASP A 184 15.30 -12.96 12.92
C ASP A 184 14.84 -12.38 14.27
N SER A 185 15.01 -11.07 14.48
CA SER A 185 14.62 -10.40 15.71
C SER A 185 13.11 -10.38 15.95
N LEU A 186 12.28 -10.55 14.90
CA LEU A 186 10.83 -10.49 15.04
C LEU A 186 10.24 -11.64 15.86
N ASP A 187 10.84 -12.83 15.78
CA ASP A 187 10.42 -14.00 16.57
C ASP A 187 10.59 -13.79 18.08
N THR A 188 11.40 -12.80 18.49
CA THR A 188 11.56 -12.44 19.90
C THR A 188 10.37 -11.66 20.46
N TYR A 189 9.58 -11.01 19.59
CA TYR A 189 8.41 -10.21 19.96
C TYR A 189 7.10 -10.97 19.76
N TYR A 190 7.05 -11.89 18.78
CA TYR A 190 5.81 -12.53 18.35
C TYR A 190 5.86 -14.05 18.49
N THR A 191 4.85 -14.60 19.17
CA THR A 191 4.66 -16.06 19.26
C THR A 191 3.85 -16.64 18.10
N LYS A 192 3.08 -15.80 17.40
CA LYS A 192 2.31 -16.21 16.21
C LYS A 192 3.05 -15.77 14.97
N THR A 193 3.36 -16.72 14.09
CA THR A 193 4.08 -16.46 12.83
C THR A 193 3.34 -15.50 11.92
N SER A 194 2.01 -15.41 12.01
CA SER A 194 1.21 -14.51 11.17
C SER A 194 1.59 -13.03 11.32
N TYR A 195 1.99 -12.58 12.51
CA TYR A 195 2.45 -11.19 12.70
C TYR A 195 3.82 -10.96 12.05
N VAL A 196 4.69 -11.97 12.12
CA VAL A 196 6.01 -11.93 11.47
C VAL A 196 5.85 -11.94 9.95
N GLU A 197 4.98 -12.81 9.42
CA GLU A 197 4.63 -12.87 8.00
C GLU A 197 4.02 -11.55 7.50
N GLU A 198 3.13 -10.95 8.29
CA GLU A 198 2.52 -9.65 8.01
C GLU A 198 3.60 -8.58 7.88
N ILE A 199 4.35 -8.26 8.97
CA ILE A 199 5.39 -7.22 8.98
C ILE A 199 6.38 -7.40 7.82
N ASN A 200 6.84 -8.62 7.57
CA ASN A 200 7.77 -8.88 6.49
C ASN A 200 7.14 -8.73 5.10
N GLY A 201 5.87 -9.07 4.95
CA GLY A 201 5.09 -8.76 3.76
C GLY A 201 4.94 -7.27 3.52
N GLU A 202 4.72 -6.48 4.56
CA GLU A 202 4.69 -5.02 4.49
C GLU A 202 6.04 -4.45 4.09
N MET A 203 7.12 -4.97 4.66
CA MET A 203 8.49 -4.57 4.33
C MET A 203 8.84 -4.93 2.89
N LEU A 204 8.55 -6.13 2.40
CA LEU A 204 8.80 -6.49 0.99
C LEU A 204 8.08 -5.55 0.01
N GLN A 205 6.83 -5.20 0.32
CA GLN A 205 6.04 -4.23 -0.45
C GLN A 205 6.64 -2.82 -0.41
N THR A 206 7.10 -2.40 0.77
CA THR A 206 7.70 -1.08 0.98
C THR A 206 9.06 -0.96 0.32
N LEU A 207 9.97 -1.89 0.65
CA LEU A 207 11.37 -1.88 0.24
C LEU A 207 11.54 -1.98 -1.27
N SER A 208 10.73 -2.81 -1.94
CA SER A 208 10.74 -2.93 -3.40
C SER A 208 10.42 -1.59 -4.06
N ARG A 209 9.38 -0.88 -3.59
CA ARG A 209 8.98 0.43 -4.11
C ARG A 209 9.99 1.53 -3.78
N VAL A 210 10.51 1.56 -2.55
CA VAL A 210 11.50 2.55 -2.13
C VAL A 210 12.81 2.37 -2.89
N TYR A 211 13.21 1.13 -3.19
CA TYR A 211 14.34 0.87 -4.09
C TYR A 211 14.11 1.51 -5.47
N TRP A 212 12.95 1.31 -6.10
CA TRP A 212 12.64 1.96 -7.38
C TRP A 212 12.64 3.48 -7.29
N MET A 213 12.18 4.02 -6.17
CA MET A 213 12.12 5.46 -5.94
C MET A 213 13.51 6.09 -5.75
N THR A 214 14.43 5.41 -5.09
CA THR A 214 15.71 5.99 -4.62
C THR A 214 16.93 5.47 -5.35
N GLY A 215 16.88 4.25 -5.89
CA GLY A 215 18.02 3.49 -6.38
C GLY A 215 18.98 3.03 -5.27
N ASP A 216 18.63 3.18 -3.99
CA ASP A 216 19.50 2.80 -2.88
C ASP A 216 19.46 1.28 -2.66
N GLN A 217 20.61 0.65 -2.91
CA GLN A 217 20.79 -0.80 -2.86
C GLN A 217 20.46 -1.39 -1.49
N LYS A 218 20.57 -0.63 -0.39
CA LYS A 218 20.27 -1.11 0.97
C LYS A 218 18.86 -1.69 1.08
N TYR A 219 17.87 -1.09 0.39
CA TYR A 219 16.49 -1.52 0.44
C TYR A 219 16.27 -2.82 -0.34
N LEU A 220 16.93 -2.96 -1.50
CA LEU A 220 16.86 -4.18 -2.28
C LEU A 220 17.54 -5.36 -1.57
N ASP A 221 18.71 -5.13 -0.98
CA ASP A 221 19.44 -6.16 -0.22
C ASP A 221 18.62 -6.63 0.98
N TRP A 222 17.96 -5.70 1.68
CA TRP A 222 17.05 -6.05 2.77
C TRP A 222 15.85 -6.86 2.28
N ALA A 223 15.20 -6.45 1.20
CA ALA A 223 14.09 -7.20 0.61
C ALA A 223 14.51 -8.62 0.18
N ILE A 224 15.67 -8.77 -0.46
CA ILE A 224 16.25 -10.07 -0.85
C ILE A 224 16.46 -10.95 0.38
N LYS A 225 16.98 -10.40 1.49
CA LYS A 225 17.18 -11.17 2.71
C LYS A 225 15.87 -11.74 3.27
N ILE A 226 14.80 -10.93 3.29
CA ILE A 226 13.47 -11.39 3.71
C ILE A 226 12.97 -12.51 2.78
N ALA A 227 13.13 -12.35 1.46
CA ALA A 227 12.66 -13.35 0.50
C ALA A 227 13.49 -14.64 0.50
N ASP A 228 14.80 -14.57 0.77
CA ASP A 228 15.65 -15.75 0.97
C ASP A 228 15.10 -16.62 2.09
N HIS A 229 14.71 -16.01 3.21
CA HIS A 229 14.06 -16.72 4.29
C HIS A 229 12.78 -17.43 3.79
N PHE A 230 11.83 -16.70 3.22
CA PHE A 230 10.50 -17.23 2.89
C PHE A 230 10.43 -18.17 1.68
N LEU A 231 11.39 -18.10 0.76
CA LEU A 231 11.38 -18.91 -0.45
C LEU A 231 12.42 -20.02 -0.44
N LEU A 232 13.57 -19.83 0.22
CA LEU A 232 14.69 -20.76 0.16
C LEU A 232 14.91 -21.51 1.48
N GLU A 233 14.79 -20.82 2.62
CA GLU A 233 15.04 -21.42 3.93
C GLU A 233 13.79 -22.11 4.49
N ILE A 234 12.64 -21.44 4.38
CA ILE A 234 11.33 -22.01 4.71
C ILE A 234 10.56 -22.35 3.44
N ASP A 235 9.77 -23.42 3.50
CA ASP A 235 8.86 -23.79 2.42
C ASP A 235 7.45 -23.30 2.75
N LEU A 236 7.15 -22.03 2.41
CA LEU A 236 5.79 -21.46 2.58
C LEU A 236 4.72 -22.27 1.87
N SER A 237 5.07 -23.05 0.84
CA SER A 237 4.13 -23.92 0.16
C SER A 237 3.78 -25.17 0.98
N ASN A 238 4.36 -25.35 2.17
CA ASN A 238 4.23 -26.54 3.01
C ASN A 238 4.06 -26.20 4.50
N VAL A 239 3.25 -25.18 4.81
CA VAL A 239 2.95 -24.74 6.18
C VAL A 239 1.63 -25.27 6.72
N GLU A 240 1.51 -25.36 8.05
CA GLU A 240 0.29 -25.82 8.73
C GLU A 240 -0.81 -24.76 8.77
N TYR A 241 -0.45 -23.49 8.62
CA TYR A 241 -1.37 -22.38 8.61
C TYR A 241 -0.82 -21.31 7.65
N LEU A 242 -1.62 -20.96 6.64
CA LEU A 242 -1.40 -19.82 5.77
C LEU A 242 -2.67 -18.98 5.76
N LYS A 243 -2.56 -17.72 6.15
CA LYS A 243 -3.66 -16.76 6.09
C LYS A 243 -3.73 -16.15 4.69
N LEU A 244 -4.93 -16.08 4.12
CA LEU A 244 -5.20 -15.48 2.81
C LEU A 244 -6.08 -14.23 2.91
N ARG A 245 -6.58 -13.94 4.11
CA ARG A 245 -7.27 -12.70 4.46
C ARG A 245 -6.28 -11.65 4.95
N ASP A 246 -6.74 -10.41 4.91
CA ASP A 246 -6.13 -9.19 5.45
C ASP A 246 -5.52 -9.41 6.84
N HIS A 247 -4.41 -8.73 7.10
CA HIS A 247 -3.54 -8.89 8.26
C HIS A 247 -2.91 -10.29 8.38
N GLY A 248 -2.30 -10.76 7.30
CA GLY A 248 -1.48 -11.98 7.26
C GLY A 248 -1.31 -12.60 5.87
N CYS A 249 -1.77 -11.93 4.81
CA CYS A 249 -1.54 -12.35 3.42
C CYS A 249 -0.52 -11.46 2.68
N GLU A 250 -0.01 -10.44 3.36
CA GLU A 250 0.91 -9.41 2.86
C GLU A 250 2.20 -10.05 2.36
N ILE A 251 2.63 -11.15 2.98
CA ILE A 251 3.82 -11.88 2.54
C ILE A 251 3.71 -12.35 1.09
N ILE A 252 2.52 -12.78 0.65
CA ILE A 252 2.30 -13.25 -0.73
C ILE A 252 2.41 -12.08 -1.71
N GLY A 253 1.80 -10.93 -1.36
CA GLY A 253 1.89 -9.71 -2.15
C GLY A 253 3.32 -9.18 -2.22
N GLY A 254 3.99 -9.06 -1.07
CA GLY A 254 5.37 -8.57 -0.98
C GLY A 254 6.38 -9.43 -1.74
N LEU A 255 6.29 -10.76 -1.65
CA LEU A 255 7.14 -11.66 -2.44
C LEU A 255 6.95 -11.44 -3.94
N SER A 256 5.72 -11.16 -4.38
CA SER A 256 5.44 -10.88 -5.79
C SER A 256 6.01 -9.54 -6.25
N GLU A 257 6.00 -8.51 -5.40
CA GLU A 257 6.56 -7.20 -5.73
C GLU A 257 8.09 -7.21 -5.85
N LEU A 258 8.75 -7.94 -4.95
CA LEU A 258 10.17 -8.17 -5.10
C LEU A 258 10.45 -9.01 -6.36
N TYR A 259 9.61 -10.01 -6.66
CA TYR A 259 9.77 -10.85 -7.85
C TYR A 259 9.78 -10.04 -9.15
N ILE A 260 8.84 -9.09 -9.33
CA ILE A 260 8.85 -8.21 -10.50
C ILE A 260 10.02 -7.24 -10.48
N THR A 261 10.43 -6.74 -9.32
CA THR A 261 11.62 -5.90 -9.17
C THR A 261 12.87 -6.63 -9.67
N LEU A 262 13.10 -7.85 -9.19
CA LEU A 262 14.22 -8.69 -9.62
C LEU A 262 14.16 -9.05 -11.10
N HIS A 263 12.96 -9.29 -11.65
CA HIS A 263 12.77 -9.52 -13.09
C HIS A 263 13.21 -8.30 -13.92
N LEU A 264 12.74 -7.11 -13.57
CA LEU A 264 13.08 -5.88 -14.30
C LEU A 264 14.58 -5.54 -14.21
N LEU A 265 15.22 -5.90 -13.10
CA LEU A 265 16.66 -5.74 -12.91
C LEU A 265 17.50 -6.85 -13.57
N SER A 266 16.87 -7.89 -14.12
CA SER A 266 17.58 -9.11 -14.59
C SER A 266 18.47 -9.74 -13.51
N HIS A 267 18.01 -9.69 -12.25
CA HIS A 267 18.78 -10.20 -11.11
C HIS A 267 18.66 -11.73 -10.99
N ASP A 268 19.75 -12.43 -10.69
CA ASP A 268 19.81 -13.91 -10.65
C ASP A 268 18.81 -14.54 -9.68
N LYS A 269 18.59 -13.88 -8.52
CA LYS A 269 17.57 -14.28 -7.53
C LYS A 269 16.17 -14.48 -8.13
N LYS A 270 15.81 -13.79 -9.21
CA LYS A 270 14.55 -14.02 -9.91
C LYS A 270 14.39 -15.48 -10.33
N TYR A 271 15.43 -16.07 -10.92
CA TYR A 271 15.40 -17.45 -11.40
C TYR A 271 15.45 -18.46 -10.25
N GLU A 272 16.18 -18.12 -9.18
CA GLU A 272 16.22 -18.93 -7.96
C GLU A 272 14.84 -18.99 -7.27
N TYR A 273 14.15 -17.85 -7.16
CA TYR A 273 12.84 -17.74 -6.50
C TYR A 273 11.69 -18.30 -7.32
N GLN A 274 11.78 -18.28 -8.65
CA GLN A 274 10.68 -18.66 -9.55
C GLN A 274 10.02 -20.02 -9.21
N PRO A 275 10.75 -21.15 -9.09
CA PRO A 275 10.12 -22.44 -8.81
C PRO A 275 9.45 -22.51 -7.42
N HIS A 276 9.91 -21.70 -6.47
CA HIS A 276 9.36 -21.66 -5.11
C HIS A 276 8.08 -20.82 -5.07
N LEU A 277 8.12 -19.62 -5.66
CA LEU A 277 6.94 -18.76 -5.77
C LEU A 277 5.81 -19.43 -6.57
N TYR A 278 6.14 -20.09 -7.69
CA TYR A 278 5.16 -20.84 -8.48
C TYR A 278 4.50 -21.94 -7.67
N ARG A 279 5.28 -22.70 -6.90
CA ARG A 279 4.76 -23.78 -6.06
C ARG A 279 3.80 -23.25 -5.00
N LEU A 280 4.15 -22.15 -4.33
CA LEU A 280 3.28 -21.50 -3.36
C LEU A 280 1.95 -21.08 -4.00
N LEU A 281 2.02 -20.34 -5.11
CA LEU A 281 0.86 -19.83 -5.84
C LEU A 281 -0.03 -20.95 -6.40
N ASP A 282 0.55 -22.00 -7.02
CA ASP A 282 -0.19 -23.15 -7.55
C ASP A 282 -0.94 -23.89 -6.43
N ARG A 283 -0.33 -24.01 -5.24
CA ARG A 283 -1.00 -24.63 -4.08
C ARG A 283 -2.10 -23.76 -3.51
N ILE A 284 -1.91 -22.45 -3.43
CA ILE A 284 -2.96 -21.50 -3.03
C ILE A 284 -4.15 -21.59 -4.01
N LEU A 285 -3.91 -21.64 -5.33
CA LEU A 285 -5.00 -21.81 -6.31
C LEU A 285 -5.75 -23.12 -6.17
N THR A 286 -5.05 -24.18 -5.79
CA THR A 286 -5.60 -25.54 -5.71
C THR A 286 -6.41 -25.75 -4.42
N PHE A 287 -5.89 -25.29 -3.28
CA PHE A 287 -6.47 -25.59 -1.96
C PHE A 287 -7.13 -24.38 -1.29
N GLY A 288 -6.81 -23.17 -1.74
CA GLY A 288 -7.28 -21.90 -1.16
C GLY A 288 -8.58 -21.36 -1.72
N ARG A 289 -9.08 -21.88 -2.85
CA ARG A 289 -10.27 -21.36 -3.52
C ARG A 289 -11.50 -22.24 -3.35
N ASN A 290 -12.66 -21.61 -3.24
CA ASN A 290 -13.95 -22.27 -3.33
C ASN A 290 -14.38 -22.46 -4.80
N GLN A 291 -15.56 -23.07 -5.00
CA GLN A 291 -16.10 -23.37 -6.33
C GLN A 291 -16.46 -22.11 -7.14
N ASP A 292 -16.68 -20.99 -6.47
CA ASP A 292 -16.99 -19.69 -7.09
C ASP A 292 -15.73 -18.91 -7.48
N GLY A 293 -14.54 -19.42 -7.13
CA GLY A 293 -13.25 -18.78 -7.38
C GLY A 293 -12.78 -17.83 -6.28
N PHE A 294 -13.50 -17.73 -5.16
CA PHE A 294 -13.09 -16.90 -4.02
C PHE A 294 -12.13 -17.64 -3.09
N PHE A 295 -11.19 -16.90 -2.50
CA PHE A 295 -10.29 -17.44 -1.50
C PHE A 295 -10.98 -17.59 -0.13
N TYR A 296 -10.63 -18.65 0.58
CA TYR A 296 -10.94 -18.84 2.00
C TYR A 296 -10.07 -17.95 2.88
N ASN A 297 -10.47 -17.70 4.13
CA ASN A 297 -9.66 -16.90 5.07
C ASN A 297 -8.29 -17.52 5.37
N SER A 298 -8.22 -18.84 5.52
CA SER A 298 -6.97 -19.53 5.78
C SER A 298 -7.00 -21.01 5.43
N ILE A 299 -5.83 -21.56 5.13
CA ILE A 299 -5.61 -22.94 4.70
C ILE A 299 -4.41 -23.58 5.39
N ASN A 300 -4.43 -24.91 5.49
CA ASN A 300 -3.31 -25.74 5.87
C ASN A 300 -2.72 -26.35 4.59
N LEU A 301 -1.59 -25.82 4.12
CA LEU A 301 -0.95 -26.31 2.91
C LEU A 301 -0.27 -27.66 3.12
N LYS A 302 0.24 -27.96 4.31
CA LYS A 302 0.85 -29.27 4.62
C LYS A 302 -0.17 -30.42 4.56
N ALA A 303 -1.38 -30.19 5.07
CA ALA A 303 -2.48 -31.16 5.10
C ALA A 303 -3.44 -31.05 3.90
N ASN A 304 -3.30 -30.01 3.07
CA ASN A 304 -4.21 -29.67 1.97
C ASN A 304 -5.67 -29.49 2.43
N GLN A 305 -5.88 -28.72 3.51
CA GLN A 305 -7.19 -28.53 4.13
C GLN A 305 -7.53 -27.06 4.28
N VAL A 306 -8.83 -26.74 4.20
CA VAL A 306 -9.34 -25.42 4.57
C VAL A 306 -9.46 -25.34 6.10
N ILE A 307 -8.93 -24.29 6.70
CA ILE A 307 -8.98 -24.07 8.16
C ILE A 307 -10.17 -23.17 8.51
N ASP A 308 -10.31 -22.05 7.80
CA ASP A 308 -11.42 -21.10 7.97
C ASP A 308 -12.07 -20.85 6.61
N ASN A 309 -13.28 -21.39 6.43
CA ASN A 309 -13.98 -21.42 5.16
C ASN A 309 -14.77 -20.14 4.83
N ARG A 310 -14.67 -19.09 5.66
CA ARG A 310 -15.21 -17.77 5.32
C ARG A 310 -14.46 -17.19 4.14
N ILE A 311 -15.13 -16.33 3.37
CA ILE A 311 -14.54 -15.67 2.20
C ILE A 311 -13.57 -14.58 2.68
N ALA A 312 -12.34 -14.64 2.16
CA ALA A 312 -11.36 -13.57 2.34
C ALA A 312 -11.83 -12.31 1.61
N ASP A 313 -11.82 -11.18 2.30
CA ASP A 313 -12.20 -9.86 1.78
C ASP A 313 -11.05 -9.12 1.09
N THR A 314 -9.98 -9.83 0.75
CA THR A 314 -8.77 -9.30 0.09
C THR A 314 -8.85 -9.47 -1.42
N TRP A 315 -9.77 -8.73 -2.05
CA TRP A 315 -10.03 -8.79 -3.50
C TRP A 315 -8.83 -8.38 -4.37
N GLY A 316 -7.75 -7.83 -3.79
CA GLY A 316 -6.54 -7.38 -4.49
C GLY A 316 -5.24 -8.07 -4.10
N TYR A 317 -4.99 -8.38 -2.83
CA TYR A 317 -3.65 -8.73 -2.33
C TYR A 317 -3.11 -10.03 -2.91
N THR A 318 -3.80 -11.16 -2.68
CA THR A 318 -3.35 -12.46 -3.18
C THR A 318 -3.46 -12.55 -4.71
N LEU A 319 -4.50 -11.94 -5.30
CA LEU A 319 -4.68 -11.90 -6.76
C LEU A 319 -3.59 -11.09 -7.46
N ASN A 320 -3.07 -10.03 -6.84
CA ASN A 320 -1.96 -9.24 -7.36
C ASN A 320 -0.72 -10.11 -7.57
N ALA A 321 -0.45 -11.08 -6.68
CA ALA A 321 0.68 -11.98 -6.83
C ALA A 321 0.60 -12.84 -8.10
N PHE A 322 -0.60 -13.36 -8.41
CA PHE A 322 -0.84 -14.10 -9.66
C PHE A 322 -0.72 -13.20 -10.89
N TYR A 323 -1.32 -12.01 -10.83
CA TYR A 323 -1.25 -11.05 -11.93
C TYR A 323 0.19 -10.62 -12.21
N THR A 324 1.01 -10.44 -11.17
CA THR A 324 2.43 -10.13 -11.28
C THR A 324 3.21 -11.23 -11.99
N VAL A 325 3.02 -12.50 -11.61
CA VAL A 325 3.64 -13.64 -12.32
C VAL A 325 3.19 -13.70 -13.77
N TRP A 326 1.90 -13.48 -14.05
CA TRP A 326 1.43 -13.42 -15.42
C TRP A 326 2.07 -12.26 -16.20
N MET A 327 2.24 -11.08 -15.58
CA MET A 327 2.87 -9.93 -16.22
C MET A 327 4.33 -10.21 -16.59
N THR A 328 5.10 -10.81 -15.69
CA THR A 328 6.55 -11.05 -15.88
C THR A 328 6.84 -12.27 -16.75
N ASP A 329 6.12 -13.37 -16.53
CA ASP A 329 6.48 -14.68 -17.08
C ASP A 329 5.44 -15.25 -18.06
N LYS A 330 4.28 -14.60 -18.21
CA LYS A 330 3.17 -15.03 -19.07
C LYS A 330 2.63 -16.43 -18.73
N LYS A 331 2.72 -16.82 -17.45
CA LYS A 331 2.20 -18.09 -16.92
C LYS A 331 0.91 -17.88 -16.13
#